data_AF-A0A5E4CPZ6-F1
#
_entry.id   AF-A0A5E4CPZ6-F1
#
_cell.length_a   1.000
_cell.length_b   1.000
_cell.length_c   1.000
_cell.angle_alpha   90.00
_cell.angle_beta   90.00
_cell.angle_gamma   90.00
#
_symmetry.space_group_name_H-M   'P 1'
#
loop_
_entity.id
_entity.type
_entity.pdbx_description
1 polymer ?
#
loop_
_entity_poly.entity_id
_entity_poly.type
_entity_poly.pdbx_seq_one_letter_code
_entity_poly.pdbx_strand_id
1 'polypeptide(L)'
;MSFVAMRCPSGSHYNYCTSPCPATCLSLRSPMKCPSMPCVEGCECHGDFVLSGTSCVPLSLCGCTDSKGFYHTLGESWYLENTCTTLCTCSIQNNITCQKTTCKSQQTCRALDGLFRCRASDVGVCRVSGGSQFVSFDGVSHKAIVDICTQVLVKVCHPNMNLPFFKISAKSYNQQDSTSPISFPELYINIFNSKIILKKKHQVLINDATITLPATSQIPGVSITSSGTNTLVDVDNGLQVRFDGNQFLEVKVPVAYYDKVCGVCGNFNGEVDDEHMMPSEEFAQNNSEFMNSWTDKGIEQTCQKPSEQPQNKVESQGNKEEPKTESEGHKEEHRTESEGHKEGHRTESQGHKEESKGKVKALCKQVDFQTAQRNCQAALEAPAWAQCAARVDIQPYLQLCRDKFCDSGILTGALCLVFQDFGAACKTQGLKPPIWRNSSFC
;
A
#
# COMPACT_ATOMS: atom_id res chain seq x y z
N MET A 1 -3.25 -4.21 -47.62
CA MET A 1 -3.81 -4.74 -46.36
C MET A 1 -2.72 -5.54 -45.68
N SER A 2 -2.37 -5.21 -44.43
CA SER A 2 -1.48 -6.08 -43.64
C SER A 2 -2.33 -7.11 -42.92
N PHE A 3 -2.15 -8.39 -43.25
CA PHE A 3 -2.76 -9.48 -42.47
C PHE A 3 -2.06 -9.54 -41.11
N VAL A 4 -2.84 -9.53 -40.02
CA VAL A 4 -2.31 -9.80 -38.69
C VAL A 4 -2.12 -11.31 -38.59
N ALA A 5 -0.90 -11.79 -38.81
CA ALA A 5 -0.57 -13.20 -38.67
C ALA A 5 -0.84 -13.66 -37.22
N MET A 6 -1.56 -14.78 -37.07
CA MET A 6 -1.84 -15.38 -35.77
C MET A 6 -0.53 -15.74 -35.07
N ARG A 7 -0.28 -15.16 -33.90
CA ARG A 7 0.93 -15.42 -33.10
C ARG A 7 0.71 -16.61 -32.18
N CYS A 8 1.36 -17.73 -32.51
CA CYS A 8 1.32 -18.94 -31.71
C CYS A 8 2.38 -18.93 -30.59
N PRO A 9 2.13 -19.56 -29.43
CA PRO A 9 3.10 -19.65 -28.34
C PRO A 9 4.31 -20.51 -28.71
N SER A 10 5.41 -20.34 -27.97
CA SER A 10 6.64 -21.13 -28.12
C SER A 10 6.35 -22.65 -28.11
N GLY A 11 7.01 -23.40 -29.00
CA GLY A 11 6.75 -24.83 -29.19
C GLY A 11 5.52 -25.16 -30.05
N SER A 12 4.93 -24.16 -30.70
CA SER A 12 3.81 -24.32 -31.63
C SER A 12 3.91 -23.43 -32.87
N HIS A 13 3.18 -23.81 -33.90
CA HIS A 13 3.12 -23.11 -35.19
C HIS A 13 1.66 -22.89 -35.62
N TYR A 14 1.43 -21.93 -36.51
CA TYR A 14 0.10 -21.69 -37.08
C TYR A 14 -0.24 -22.76 -38.12
N ASN A 15 -1.44 -23.35 -38.01
CA ASN A 15 -2.01 -24.27 -38.98
C ASN A 15 -3.49 -23.87 -39.26
N TYR A 16 -3.85 -23.79 -40.54
CA TYR A 16 -5.20 -23.45 -40.99
C TYR A 16 -6.22 -24.60 -40.82
N CYS A 17 -5.75 -25.82 -40.51
CA CYS A 17 -6.56 -27.03 -40.38
C CYS A 17 -5.92 -27.95 -39.32
N THR A 18 -5.99 -27.55 -38.05
CA THR A 18 -5.55 -28.36 -36.90
C THR A 18 -6.71 -29.13 -36.27
N SER A 19 -6.40 -30.13 -35.44
CA SER A 19 -7.38 -30.95 -34.72
C SER A 19 -8.18 -30.11 -33.72
N PRO A 20 -9.52 -30.20 -33.69
CA PRO A 20 -10.34 -29.57 -32.65
C PRO A 20 -10.15 -30.22 -31.26
N CYS A 21 -9.49 -31.38 -31.19
CA CYS A 21 -8.94 -31.95 -29.96
C CYS A 21 -7.42 -32.06 -30.09
N PRO A 22 -6.64 -31.03 -29.73
CA PRO A 22 -5.18 -31.13 -29.69
C PRO A 22 -4.71 -32.11 -28.60
N ALA A 23 -3.54 -32.71 -28.78
CA ALA A 23 -2.94 -33.57 -27.78
C ALA A 23 -2.55 -32.76 -26.53
N THR A 24 -2.98 -33.20 -25.35
CA THR A 24 -2.72 -32.58 -24.05
C THR A 24 -1.96 -33.53 -23.12
N CYS A 25 -1.28 -32.99 -22.11
CA CYS A 25 -0.67 -33.80 -21.04
C CYS A 25 -1.67 -34.71 -20.30
N LEU A 26 -2.97 -34.38 -20.31
CA LEU A 26 -4.05 -35.24 -19.78
C LEU A 26 -4.44 -36.37 -20.74
N SER A 27 -4.66 -36.05 -22.02
CA SER A 27 -5.21 -37.00 -23.01
C SER A 27 -4.26 -38.16 -23.33
N LEU A 28 -2.96 -38.00 -23.04
CA LEU A 28 -1.98 -39.10 -23.12
C LEU A 28 -2.17 -40.15 -22.03
N ARG A 29 -2.71 -39.78 -20.87
CA ARG A 29 -3.00 -40.69 -19.73
C ARG A 29 -4.43 -41.21 -19.75
N SER A 30 -5.36 -40.42 -20.28
CA SER A 30 -6.76 -40.80 -20.49
C SER A 30 -7.18 -40.46 -21.93
N PRO A 31 -7.04 -41.40 -22.88
CA PRO A 31 -7.34 -41.16 -24.29
C PRO A 31 -8.84 -40.92 -24.55
N MET A 32 -9.26 -39.66 -24.49
CA MET A 32 -10.58 -39.25 -24.95
C MET A 32 -10.69 -39.45 -26.47
N LYS A 33 -11.74 -40.15 -26.90
CA LYS A 33 -12.09 -40.23 -28.32
C LYS A 33 -12.56 -38.85 -28.79
N CYS A 34 -11.74 -38.14 -29.55
CA CYS A 34 -12.18 -36.93 -30.22
C CYS A 34 -13.36 -37.28 -31.16
N PRO A 35 -14.51 -36.60 -31.06
CA PRO A 35 -15.59 -36.79 -32.02
C PRO A 35 -15.13 -36.39 -33.42
N SER A 36 -15.61 -37.07 -34.46
CA SER A 36 -15.27 -36.72 -35.83
C SER A 36 -15.90 -35.38 -36.19
N MET A 37 -15.06 -34.35 -36.22
CA MET A 37 -15.40 -32.94 -36.39
C MET A 37 -14.50 -32.33 -37.47
N PRO A 38 -14.94 -31.28 -38.19
CA PRO A 38 -14.06 -30.56 -39.11
C PRO A 38 -12.85 -29.96 -38.36
N CYS A 39 -11.72 -29.86 -39.06
CA CYS A 39 -10.56 -29.16 -38.55
C CYS A 39 -10.84 -27.66 -38.37
N VAL A 40 -10.04 -27.01 -37.53
CA VAL A 40 -10.16 -25.59 -37.21
C VAL A 40 -8.86 -24.85 -37.50
N GLU A 41 -8.94 -23.55 -37.81
CA GLU A 41 -7.79 -22.66 -37.87
C GLU A 41 -7.25 -22.40 -36.44
N GLY A 42 -5.95 -22.51 -36.22
CA GLY A 42 -5.37 -22.32 -34.90
C GLY A 42 -3.87 -22.56 -34.80
N CYS A 43 -3.40 -22.77 -33.57
CA CYS A 43 -2.01 -23.08 -33.26
C CYS A 43 -1.87 -24.57 -32.92
N GLU A 44 -0.91 -25.24 -33.56
CA GLU A 44 -0.61 -26.66 -33.38
C GLU A 44 0.80 -26.82 -32.79
N CYS A 45 0.92 -27.63 -31.73
CA CYS A 45 2.21 -27.96 -31.13
C CYS A 45 3.13 -28.64 -32.15
N HIS A 46 4.44 -28.44 -32.01
CA HIS A 46 5.43 -29.21 -32.78
C HIS A 46 5.34 -30.71 -32.40
N GLY A 47 5.80 -31.62 -33.27
CA GLY A 47 5.47 -33.06 -33.17
C GLY A 47 5.70 -33.75 -31.82
N ASP A 48 6.79 -33.42 -31.11
CA ASP A 48 7.13 -33.99 -29.79
C ASP A 48 6.56 -33.19 -28.60
N PHE A 49 5.77 -32.15 -28.88
CA PHE A 49 5.21 -31.22 -27.90
C PHE A 49 3.69 -31.43 -27.76
N VAL A 50 3.19 -31.28 -26.55
CA VAL A 50 1.76 -31.39 -26.22
C VAL A 50 1.30 -30.22 -25.36
N LEU A 51 0.00 -29.95 -25.37
CA LEU A 51 -0.58 -28.81 -24.67
C LEU A 51 -0.62 -29.05 -23.15
N SER A 52 -0.01 -28.13 -22.40
CA SER A 52 -0.01 -28.04 -20.95
C SER A 52 -0.57 -26.67 -20.56
N GLY A 53 -1.83 -26.64 -20.11
CA GLY A 53 -2.58 -25.40 -19.95
C GLY A 53 -2.74 -24.68 -21.29
N THR A 54 -2.06 -23.54 -21.46
CA THR A 54 -2.06 -22.73 -22.70
C THR A 54 -0.76 -22.83 -23.51
N SER A 55 0.22 -23.63 -23.06
CA SER A 55 1.57 -23.71 -23.65
C SER A 55 1.86 -25.11 -24.21
N CYS A 56 2.47 -25.19 -25.38
CA CYS A 56 3.00 -26.44 -25.91
C CYS A 56 4.35 -26.76 -25.25
N VAL A 57 4.50 -27.95 -24.67
CA VAL A 57 5.72 -28.38 -23.95
C VAL A 57 6.12 -29.80 -24.35
N PRO A 58 7.41 -30.17 -24.28
CA PRO A 58 7.83 -31.57 -24.41
C PRO A 58 7.19 -32.45 -23.32
N LEU A 59 6.98 -33.73 -23.63
CA LEU A 59 6.37 -34.71 -22.73
C LEU A 59 7.00 -34.76 -21.31
N SER A 60 8.30 -34.52 -21.20
CA SER A 60 9.04 -34.49 -19.94
C SER A 60 8.73 -33.30 -19.03
N LEU A 61 8.11 -32.25 -19.58
CA LEU A 61 7.67 -31.04 -18.87
C LEU A 61 6.14 -30.98 -18.68
N CYS A 62 5.43 -32.08 -18.95
CA CYS A 62 4.06 -32.24 -18.49
C CYS A 62 3.98 -32.19 -16.96
N GLY A 63 2.95 -31.52 -16.46
CA GLY A 63 2.67 -31.38 -15.03
C GLY A 63 1.99 -32.60 -14.42
N CYS A 64 1.21 -32.32 -13.38
CA CYS A 64 0.72 -33.32 -12.44
C CYS A 64 -0.79 -33.53 -12.58
N THR A 65 -1.27 -34.73 -12.28
CA THR A 65 -2.70 -35.01 -12.07
C THR A 65 -2.90 -35.36 -10.60
N ASP A 66 -3.79 -34.65 -9.91
CA ASP A 66 -4.09 -34.92 -8.50
C ASP A 66 -5.06 -36.11 -8.32
N SER A 67 -5.29 -36.52 -7.08
CA SER A 67 -6.16 -37.65 -6.72
C SER A 67 -7.66 -37.40 -6.98
N LYS A 68 -8.06 -36.18 -7.34
CA LYS A 68 -9.42 -35.83 -7.79
C LYS A 68 -9.53 -35.77 -9.32
N GLY A 69 -8.40 -35.91 -10.04
CA GLY A 69 -8.33 -35.88 -11.50
C GLY A 69 -8.03 -34.50 -12.10
N PHE A 70 -7.77 -33.47 -11.29
CA PHE A 70 -7.43 -32.14 -11.81
C PHE A 70 -5.97 -32.10 -12.28
N TYR A 71 -5.71 -31.37 -13.36
CA TYR A 71 -4.37 -31.15 -13.89
C TYR A 71 -3.79 -29.84 -13.37
N HIS A 72 -2.59 -29.93 -12.82
CA HIS A 72 -1.81 -28.79 -12.31
C HIS A 72 -0.54 -28.67 -13.13
N THR A 73 -0.20 -27.46 -13.57
CA THR A 73 0.96 -27.20 -14.41
C THR A 73 2.29 -27.38 -13.64
N LEU A 74 3.39 -27.62 -14.37
CA LEU A 74 4.69 -27.86 -13.73
C LEU A 74 5.16 -26.62 -12.95
N GLY A 75 5.44 -26.78 -11.66
CA GLY A 75 5.76 -25.69 -10.73
C GLY A 75 4.53 -25.04 -10.07
N GLU A 76 3.30 -25.38 -10.48
CA GLU A 76 2.08 -24.84 -9.89
C GLU A 76 1.92 -25.26 -8.43
N SER A 77 1.38 -24.34 -7.60
CA SER A 77 1.11 -24.60 -6.19
C SER A 77 -0.33 -24.23 -5.80
N TRP A 78 -1.01 -25.12 -5.07
CA TRP A 78 -2.42 -25.01 -4.71
C TRP A 78 -2.69 -25.56 -3.31
N TYR A 79 -3.70 -25.01 -2.64
CA TYR A 79 -4.14 -25.48 -1.32
C TYR A 79 -5.25 -26.53 -1.46
N LEU A 80 -5.23 -27.57 -0.61
CA LEU A 80 -6.21 -28.66 -0.67
C LEU A 80 -7.53 -28.35 0.04
N GLU A 81 -7.49 -27.55 1.12
CA GLU A 81 -8.63 -27.27 2.00
C GLU A 81 -8.96 -25.78 2.09
N ASN A 82 -10.20 -25.48 2.50
CA ASN A 82 -10.66 -24.11 2.81
C ASN A 82 -10.03 -23.48 4.07
N THR A 83 -9.15 -24.21 4.75
CA THR A 83 -8.28 -23.75 5.84
C THR A 83 -6.87 -23.38 5.37
N CYS A 84 -6.51 -23.66 4.11
CA CYS A 84 -5.18 -23.47 3.53
C CYS A 84 -4.07 -24.15 4.37
N THR A 85 -4.39 -25.30 4.97
CA THR A 85 -3.51 -26.05 5.89
C THR A 85 -2.49 -26.93 5.17
N THR A 86 -2.82 -27.40 3.98
CA THR A 86 -1.92 -28.18 3.12
C THR A 86 -1.73 -27.45 1.79
N LEU A 87 -0.48 -27.06 1.49
CA LEU A 87 -0.06 -26.52 0.21
C LEU A 87 0.68 -27.61 -0.56
N CYS A 88 0.19 -27.95 -1.75
CA CYS A 88 0.81 -28.89 -2.67
C CYS A 88 1.47 -28.16 -3.83
N THR A 89 2.57 -28.71 -4.34
CA THR A 89 3.33 -28.18 -5.48
C THR A 89 3.62 -29.29 -6.48
N CYS A 90 3.36 -29.03 -7.76
CA CYS A 90 3.66 -29.95 -8.84
C CYS A 90 5.13 -29.88 -9.25
N SER A 91 5.81 -31.03 -9.20
CA SER A 91 7.20 -31.23 -9.62
C SER A 91 7.28 -32.14 -10.86
N ILE A 92 8.47 -32.26 -11.43
CA ILE A 92 8.72 -33.11 -12.61
C ILE A 92 8.26 -34.56 -12.39
N GLN A 93 7.97 -35.27 -13.48
CA GLN A 93 7.58 -36.69 -13.47
C GLN A 93 6.29 -36.98 -12.67
N ASN A 94 5.30 -36.07 -12.70
CA ASN A 94 4.02 -36.18 -11.98
C ASN A 94 4.14 -36.22 -10.45
N ASN A 95 5.26 -35.77 -9.88
CA ASN A 95 5.48 -35.81 -8.43
C ASN A 95 4.77 -34.61 -7.76
N ILE A 96 3.82 -34.88 -6.85
CA ILE A 96 3.13 -33.85 -6.07
C ILE A 96 3.67 -33.88 -4.64
N THR A 97 4.42 -32.85 -4.27
CA THR A 97 4.91 -32.67 -2.89
C THR A 97 3.94 -31.77 -2.14
N CYS A 98 3.44 -32.22 -0.99
CA CYS A 98 2.54 -31.44 -0.14
C CYS A 98 3.17 -31.16 1.23
N GLN A 99 3.07 -29.91 1.69
CA GLN A 99 3.61 -29.44 2.96
C GLN A 99 2.52 -28.78 3.82
N LYS A 100 2.64 -28.93 5.14
CA LYS A 100 1.78 -28.20 6.08
C LYS A 100 2.19 -26.73 6.11
N THR A 101 1.19 -25.85 6.13
CA THR A 101 1.37 -24.40 6.19
C THR A 101 0.14 -23.75 6.83
N THR A 102 0.18 -22.44 7.00
CA THR A 102 -0.95 -21.59 7.39
C THR A 102 -0.82 -20.27 6.64
N CYS A 103 -1.94 -19.56 6.45
CA CYS A 103 -1.87 -18.18 5.96
C CYS A 103 -1.05 -17.27 6.90
N LYS A 104 -0.52 -16.15 6.40
CA LYS A 104 0.18 -15.15 7.24
C LYS A 104 -0.75 -14.60 8.33
N SER A 105 -0.20 -13.84 9.28
CA SER A 105 -1.02 -12.99 10.15
C SER A 105 -1.93 -12.07 9.33
N GLN A 106 -3.10 -11.72 9.87
CA GLN A 106 -4.17 -10.99 9.18
C GLN A 106 -4.62 -11.59 7.82
N GLN A 107 -4.40 -12.88 7.54
CA GLN A 107 -4.92 -13.56 6.34
C GLN A 107 -5.95 -14.66 6.66
N THR A 108 -6.96 -14.79 5.79
CA THR A 108 -7.92 -15.90 5.76
C THR A 108 -7.83 -16.68 4.45
N CYS A 109 -8.11 -17.97 4.49
CA CYS A 109 -8.16 -18.81 3.29
C CYS A 109 -9.52 -18.66 2.59
N ARG A 110 -9.52 -18.43 1.26
CA ARG A 110 -10.74 -18.25 0.45
C ARG A 110 -10.60 -18.87 -0.92
N ALA A 111 -11.73 -19.27 -1.50
CA ALA A 111 -11.79 -19.69 -2.90
C ALA A 111 -11.85 -18.48 -3.84
N LEU A 112 -11.06 -18.50 -4.90
CA LEU A 112 -11.13 -17.60 -6.06
C LEU A 112 -11.04 -18.47 -7.31
N ASP A 113 -12.01 -18.34 -8.22
CA ASP A 113 -12.11 -19.13 -9.46
C ASP A 113 -12.01 -20.66 -9.25
N GLY A 114 -12.50 -21.13 -8.09
CA GLY A 114 -12.48 -22.53 -7.66
C GLY A 114 -11.21 -22.97 -6.89
N LEU A 115 -10.16 -22.14 -6.86
CA LEU A 115 -8.89 -22.44 -6.18
C LEU A 115 -8.79 -21.73 -4.83
N PHE A 116 -8.35 -22.45 -3.79
CA PHE A 116 -8.08 -21.86 -2.48
C PHE A 116 -6.79 -21.02 -2.50
N ARG A 117 -6.84 -19.84 -1.87
CA ARG A 117 -5.75 -18.87 -1.71
C ARG A 117 -5.82 -18.24 -0.31
N CYS A 118 -4.67 -17.97 0.29
CA CYS A 118 -4.59 -17.05 1.43
C CYS A 118 -4.71 -15.61 0.93
N ARG A 119 -5.55 -14.80 1.59
CA ARG A 119 -5.80 -13.38 1.30
C ARG A 119 -6.06 -12.63 2.61
N ALA A 120 -5.87 -11.32 2.67
CA ALA A 120 -6.19 -10.53 3.86
C ALA A 120 -7.60 -10.83 4.43
N SER A 121 -7.71 -10.77 5.76
CA SER A 121 -8.94 -10.88 6.54
C SER A 121 -9.98 -9.84 6.12
N ASP A 122 -11.26 -10.10 6.40
CA ASP A 122 -12.36 -9.14 6.15
C ASP A 122 -12.16 -7.79 6.85
N VAL A 123 -11.31 -7.74 7.88
CA VAL A 123 -11.00 -6.55 8.68
C VAL A 123 -9.50 -6.51 8.97
N GLY A 124 -8.84 -5.41 8.61
CA GLY A 124 -7.51 -5.03 9.10
C GLY A 124 -7.64 -4.32 10.44
N VAL A 125 -6.76 -4.64 11.40
CA VAL A 125 -6.84 -4.11 12.78
C VAL A 125 -5.54 -3.42 13.17
N CYS A 126 -5.56 -2.10 13.26
CA CYS A 126 -4.47 -1.29 13.82
C CYS A 126 -4.78 -0.94 15.28
N ARG A 127 -3.80 -0.95 16.18
CA ARG A 127 -4.03 -0.64 17.60
C ARG A 127 -2.80 -0.11 18.34
N VAL A 128 -3.06 0.64 19.41
CA VAL A 128 -2.12 0.86 20.52
C VAL A 128 -2.66 0.18 21.76
N SER A 129 -1.77 -0.37 22.58
CA SER A 129 -2.12 -0.89 23.91
C SER A 129 -0.96 -0.61 24.86
N GLY A 130 -1.24 -0.04 26.03
CA GLY A 130 -0.19 0.34 27.00
C GLY A 130 0.70 1.49 26.54
N GLY A 131 0.19 2.40 25.70
CA GLY A 131 0.80 3.71 25.46
C GLY A 131 2.24 3.74 24.93
N SER A 132 2.68 2.74 24.15
CA SER A 132 4.10 2.68 23.73
C SER A 132 4.35 2.11 22.33
N GLN A 133 3.51 1.21 21.85
CA GLN A 133 3.66 0.56 20.53
C GLN A 133 2.37 0.64 19.72
N PHE A 134 2.47 1.15 18.49
CA PHE A 134 1.49 0.95 17.44
C PHE A 134 1.72 -0.43 16.81
N VAL A 135 0.66 -1.21 16.67
CA VAL A 135 0.62 -2.40 15.80
C VAL A 135 -0.16 -2.02 14.54
N SER A 136 0.44 -2.17 13.38
CA SER A 136 -0.10 -1.82 12.07
C SER A 136 -1.18 -2.79 11.58
N PHE A 137 -1.84 -2.47 10.46
CA PHE A 137 -2.84 -3.34 9.85
C PHE A 137 -2.30 -4.70 9.42
N ASP A 138 -1.02 -4.79 9.06
CA ASP A 138 -0.34 -6.02 8.65
C ASP A 138 0.59 -6.61 9.74
N GLY A 139 0.56 -6.03 10.95
CA GLY A 139 1.07 -6.63 12.19
C GLY A 139 2.47 -6.18 12.62
N VAL A 140 3.10 -5.24 11.92
CA VAL A 140 4.39 -4.65 12.29
C VAL A 140 4.21 -3.73 13.51
N SER A 141 5.21 -3.67 14.38
CA SER A 141 5.16 -2.92 15.64
C SER A 141 6.13 -1.73 15.65
N HIS A 142 5.59 -0.51 15.66
CA HIS A 142 6.35 0.75 15.67
C HIS A 142 6.27 1.42 17.04
N LYS A 143 7.35 2.04 17.51
CA LYS A 143 7.35 2.80 18.77
C LYS A 143 6.70 4.16 18.57
N ALA A 144 5.77 4.52 19.46
CA ALA A 144 5.20 5.86 19.47
C ALA A 144 6.27 6.92 19.83
N ILE A 145 6.19 8.10 19.23
CA ILE A 145 7.06 9.24 19.56
C ILE A 145 6.64 9.86 20.92
N VAL A 146 7.64 10.23 21.72
CA VAL A 146 7.48 10.84 23.06
C VAL A 146 7.05 12.31 23.00
N ASP A 147 7.31 12.99 21.88
CA ASP A 147 6.91 14.38 21.65
C ASP A 147 5.37 14.54 21.56
N ILE A 148 4.91 15.77 21.84
CA ILE A 148 3.51 16.16 21.69
C ILE A 148 3.27 16.44 20.21
N CYS A 149 2.58 15.51 19.54
CA CYS A 149 2.28 15.54 18.12
C CYS A 149 0.86 15.06 17.87
N THR A 150 0.17 15.61 16.88
CA THR A 150 -1.00 14.94 16.28
C THR A 150 -0.54 14.14 15.06
N GLN A 151 -0.72 12.82 15.08
CA GLN A 151 -0.22 11.88 14.08
C GLN A 151 -1.35 11.26 13.25
N VAL A 152 -1.18 11.20 11.92
CA VAL A 152 -2.12 10.51 11.02
C VAL A 152 -1.97 9.00 11.18
N LEU A 153 -2.89 8.40 11.91
CA LEU A 153 -2.92 6.95 12.10
C LEU A 153 -3.27 6.25 10.80
N VAL A 154 -4.34 6.70 10.16
CA VAL A 154 -4.80 6.15 8.88
C VAL A 154 -5.66 7.19 8.16
N LYS A 155 -5.47 7.32 6.85
CA LYS A 155 -6.38 8.02 5.94
C LYS A 155 -6.59 7.19 4.67
N VAL A 156 -7.64 7.47 3.92
CA VAL A 156 -7.77 6.98 2.54
C VAL A 156 -6.77 7.73 1.65
N CYS A 157 -5.93 6.99 0.93
CA CYS A 157 -4.82 7.54 0.13
C CYS A 157 -5.00 7.29 -1.37
N HIS A 158 -5.75 6.27 -1.76
CA HIS A 158 -6.10 6.03 -3.16
C HIS A 158 -7.38 6.83 -3.53
N PRO A 159 -7.30 7.85 -4.42
CA PRO A 159 -8.42 8.79 -4.61
C PRO A 159 -9.58 8.27 -5.49
N ASN A 160 -9.44 7.10 -6.12
CA ASN A 160 -10.38 6.61 -7.14
C ASN A 160 -11.31 5.50 -6.61
N MET A 161 -11.74 5.60 -5.35
CA MET A 161 -12.48 4.54 -4.66
C MET A 161 -13.97 4.87 -4.46
N ASN A 162 -14.83 3.90 -4.75
CA ASN A 162 -16.26 3.91 -4.35
C ASN A 162 -16.43 3.62 -2.85
N LEU A 163 -15.67 4.30 -1.99
CA LEU A 163 -15.64 4.11 -0.54
C LEU A 163 -15.63 5.47 0.16
N PRO A 164 -16.26 5.61 1.34
CA PRO A 164 -16.16 6.82 2.14
C PRO A 164 -14.71 7.21 2.42
N PHE A 165 -14.33 8.43 2.07
CA PHE A 165 -13.08 9.03 2.51
C PHE A 165 -13.12 9.29 4.01
N PHE A 166 -12.04 8.91 4.70
CA PHE A 166 -11.82 9.26 6.10
C PHE A 166 -10.36 9.60 6.38
N LYS A 167 -10.13 10.33 7.48
CA LYS A 167 -8.82 10.51 8.14
C LYS A 167 -9.02 10.38 9.65
N ILE A 168 -8.29 9.45 10.26
CA ILE A 168 -8.19 9.26 11.71
C ILE A 168 -6.79 9.72 12.16
N SER A 169 -6.72 10.52 13.21
CA SER A 169 -5.46 11.08 13.70
C SER A 169 -5.49 11.23 15.22
N ALA A 170 -4.42 10.82 15.90
CA ALA A 170 -4.36 10.78 17.36
C ALA A 170 -3.31 11.76 17.87
N LYS A 171 -3.65 12.48 18.95
CA LYS A 171 -2.71 13.36 19.64
C LYS A 171 -1.93 12.59 20.69
N SER A 172 -0.62 12.47 20.53
CA SER A 172 0.28 11.99 21.59
C SER A 172 0.49 13.07 22.64
N TYR A 173 0.57 12.65 23.89
CA TYR A 173 1.05 13.46 25.01
C TYR A 173 1.82 12.57 25.97
N ASN A 174 3.08 12.89 26.23
CA ASN A 174 3.80 12.31 27.36
C ASN A 174 3.93 13.34 28.49
N GLN A 175 3.94 12.84 29.74
CA GLN A 175 4.42 13.65 30.85
C GLN A 175 5.95 13.78 30.78
N GLN A 176 6.53 14.72 31.51
CA GLN A 176 7.96 15.07 31.43
C GLN A 176 8.92 13.98 31.97
N ASP A 177 8.42 12.81 32.35
CA ASP A 177 9.22 11.66 32.76
C ASP A 177 9.20 10.61 31.63
N SER A 178 10.38 10.30 31.09
CA SER A 178 10.57 9.38 29.96
C SER A 178 10.19 7.92 30.25
N THR A 179 9.91 7.58 31.51
CA THR A 179 9.40 6.27 31.93
C THR A 179 7.87 6.14 31.82
N SER A 180 7.14 7.25 31.67
CA SER A 180 5.68 7.25 31.60
C SER A 180 5.16 6.75 30.23
N PRO A 181 4.12 5.89 30.18
CA PRO A 181 3.51 5.49 28.93
C PRO A 181 2.74 6.66 28.29
N ILE A 182 2.90 6.84 26.99
CA ILE A 182 2.31 7.93 26.20
C ILE A 182 0.78 7.83 26.27
N SER A 183 0.16 8.96 26.62
CA SER A 183 -1.28 9.12 26.69
C SER A 183 -1.80 9.73 25.38
N PHE A 184 -2.96 9.27 24.93
CA PHE A 184 -3.66 9.79 23.77
C PHE A 184 -4.94 10.50 24.24
N PRO A 185 -4.85 11.76 24.74
CA PRO A 185 -6.00 12.45 25.33
C PRO A 185 -7.11 12.79 24.33
N GLU A 186 -6.80 12.86 23.04
CA GLU A 186 -7.70 13.29 21.97
C GLU A 186 -7.51 12.44 20.70
N LEU A 187 -8.62 12.01 20.09
CA LEU A 187 -8.66 11.31 18.81
C LEU A 187 -9.59 12.06 17.84
N TYR A 188 -9.07 12.39 16.67
CA TYR A 188 -9.75 13.13 15.62
C TYR A 188 -10.17 12.18 14.51
N ILE A 189 -11.43 12.25 14.08
CA ILE A 189 -11.99 11.44 12.99
C ILE A 189 -12.71 12.39 12.04
N ASN A 190 -12.25 12.46 10.79
CA ASN A 190 -12.91 13.20 9.72
C ASN A 190 -13.55 12.17 8.77
N ILE A 191 -14.88 12.22 8.63
CA ILE A 191 -15.66 11.33 7.75
C ILE A 191 -16.98 12.01 7.35
N PHE A 192 -17.50 11.75 6.15
CA PHE A 192 -18.76 12.36 5.65
C PHE A 192 -18.84 13.89 5.84
N ASN A 193 -17.75 14.59 5.51
CA ASN A 193 -17.58 16.05 5.69
C ASN A 193 -17.78 16.56 7.15
N SER A 194 -17.74 15.65 8.13
CA SER A 194 -17.93 15.94 9.55
C SER A 194 -16.66 15.65 10.35
N LYS A 195 -16.39 16.51 11.34
CA LYS A 195 -15.23 16.48 12.24
C LYS A 195 -15.67 15.98 13.61
N ILE A 196 -15.34 14.74 13.95
CA ILE A 196 -15.57 14.14 15.26
C ILE A 196 -14.29 14.26 16.09
N ILE A 197 -14.40 14.67 17.35
CA ILE A 197 -13.30 14.65 18.33
C ILE A 197 -13.75 13.82 19.53
N LEU A 198 -13.05 12.73 19.82
CA LEU A 198 -13.22 11.94 21.04
C LEU A 198 -12.18 12.37 22.07
N LYS A 199 -12.57 12.49 23.35
CA LYS A 199 -11.67 12.85 24.46
C LYS A 199 -11.89 11.96 25.69
N LYS A 200 -11.00 12.10 26.68
CA LYS A 200 -11.11 11.47 28.02
C LYS A 200 -12.52 11.63 28.62
N LYS A 201 -12.95 10.61 29.38
CA LYS A 201 -14.27 10.54 30.07
C LYS A 201 -15.49 10.62 29.13
N HIS A 202 -15.38 10.03 27.92
CA HIS A 202 -16.44 9.98 26.91
C HIS A 202 -16.94 11.35 26.42
N GLN A 203 -16.17 12.42 26.60
CA GLN A 203 -16.51 13.71 25.98
C GLN A 203 -16.33 13.60 24.46
N VAL A 204 -17.37 13.92 23.72
CA VAL A 204 -17.39 13.90 22.24
C VAL A 204 -17.82 15.25 21.72
N LEU A 205 -17.12 15.74 20.70
CA LEU A 205 -17.51 16.91 19.91
C LEU A 205 -17.77 16.48 18.47
N ILE A 206 -18.81 17.02 17.85
CA ILE A 206 -19.08 16.90 16.41
C ILE A 206 -19.18 18.31 15.84
N ASN A 207 -18.34 18.63 14.85
CA ASN A 207 -18.22 19.96 14.24
C ASN A 207 -18.05 21.05 15.32
N ASP A 208 -17.17 20.75 16.30
CA ASP A 208 -16.83 21.56 17.47
C ASP A 208 -17.96 21.85 18.48
N ALA A 209 -19.17 21.33 18.26
CA ALA A 209 -20.25 21.30 19.26
C ALA A 209 -20.14 20.05 20.15
N THR A 210 -20.26 20.20 21.47
CA THR A 210 -20.27 19.07 22.43
C THR A 210 -21.57 18.27 22.33
N ILE A 211 -21.48 16.94 22.24
CA ILE A 211 -22.61 16.03 22.05
C ILE A 211 -22.71 15.04 23.23
N THR A 212 -23.93 14.78 23.70
CA THR A 212 -24.23 13.73 24.69
C THR A 212 -24.39 12.37 23.99
N LEU A 213 -23.80 11.31 24.55
CA LEU A 213 -23.92 9.95 24.03
C LEU A 213 -25.19 9.24 24.56
N PRO A 214 -25.79 8.30 23.79
CA PRO A 214 -25.39 7.87 22.44
C PRO A 214 -25.77 8.88 21.35
N ALA A 215 -24.90 9.02 20.36
CA ALA A 215 -25.07 9.93 19.23
C ALA A 215 -25.18 9.12 17.93
N THR A 216 -26.40 8.94 17.43
CA THR A 216 -26.75 8.04 16.31
C THR A 216 -27.50 8.73 15.16
N SER A 217 -27.72 10.04 15.27
CA SER A 217 -28.52 10.83 14.31
C SER A 217 -27.83 12.11 13.83
N GLN A 218 -26.69 12.45 14.42
CA GLN A 218 -25.92 13.67 14.16
C GLN A 218 -25.13 13.59 12.83
N ILE A 219 -24.74 12.39 12.41
CA ILE A 219 -24.09 12.10 11.14
C ILE A 219 -24.74 10.82 10.58
N PRO A 220 -25.33 10.83 9.36
CA PRO A 220 -25.94 9.64 8.78
C PRO A 220 -24.95 8.48 8.64
N GLY A 221 -25.36 7.29 9.06
CA GLY A 221 -24.53 6.08 9.01
C GLY A 221 -23.33 6.04 9.95
N VAL A 222 -23.34 6.86 11.02
CA VAL A 222 -22.34 6.85 12.10
C VAL A 222 -23.05 6.77 13.45
N SER A 223 -22.61 5.84 14.29
CA SER A 223 -23.08 5.63 15.66
C SER A 223 -21.91 5.85 16.62
N ILE A 224 -22.09 6.72 17.62
CA ILE A 224 -21.11 6.95 18.70
C ILE A 224 -21.74 6.56 20.03
N THR A 225 -21.09 5.67 20.77
CA THR A 225 -21.60 5.13 22.05
C THR A 225 -20.49 5.01 23.10
N SER A 226 -20.87 4.89 24.37
CA SER A 226 -19.95 4.59 25.48
C SER A 226 -20.15 3.16 25.96
N SER A 227 -19.08 2.37 26.02
CA SER A 227 -19.09 0.96 26.43
C SER A 227 -17.91 0.63 27.35
N GLY A 228 -18.20 0.41 28.63
CA GLY A 228 -17.19 0.29 29.68
C GLY A 228 -16.36 1.57 29.77
N THR A 229 -15.03 1.45 29.70
CA THR A 229 -14.09 2.58 29.65
C THR A 229 -13.91 3.19 28.25
N ASN A 230 -14.53 2.60 27.21
CA ASN A 230 -14.29 2.99 25.82
C ASN A 230 -15.41 3.87 25.27
N THR A 231 -15.05 4.86 24.46
CA THR A 231 -15.94 5.39 23.44
C THR A 231 -15.80 4.54 22.18
N LEU A 232 -16.92 4.16 21.58
CA LEU A 232 -17.01 3.43 20.32
C LEU A 232 -17.54 4.37 19.24
N VAL A 233 -16.96 4.29 18.05
CA VAL A 233 -17.53 4.86 16.81
C VAL A 233 -17.68 3.72 15.82
N ASP A 234 -18.91 3.40 15.44
CA ASP A 234 -19.26 2.41 14.43
C ASP A 234 -19.83 3.13 13.20
N VAL A 235 -19.45 2.70 12.01
CA VAL A 235 -19.89 3.27 10.74
C VAL A 235 -20.48 2.17 9.86
N ASP A 236 -21.59 2.45 9.17
CA ASP A 236 -22.34 1.46 8.37
C ASP A 236 -21.51 0.79 7.25
N ASN A 237 -20.38 1.38 6.85
CA ASN A 237 -19.45 0.80 5.87
C ASN A 237 -18.53 -0.29 6.47
N GLY A 238 -18.54 -0.51 7.78
CA GLY A 238 -17.69 -1.46 8.50
C GLY A 238 -16.44 -0.86 9.14
N LEU A 239 -16.21 0.45 9.05
CA LEU A 239 -15.16 1.15 9.82
C LEU A 239 -15.57 1.22 11.30
N GLN A 240 -14.69 0.78 12.20
CA GLN A 240 -14.91 0.90 13.65
C GLN A 240 -13.70 1.53 14.35
N VAL A 241 -13.96 2.31 15.39
CA VAL A 241 -12.94 2.90 16.28
C VAL A 241 -13.33 2.67 17.74
N ARG A 242 -12.37 2.22 18.55
CA ARG A 242 -12.53 1.98 19.98
C ARG A 242 -11.40 2.67 20.75
N PHE A 243 -11.76 3.53 21.71
CA PHE A 243 -10.82 4.48 22.31
C PHE A 243 -11.13 4.72 23.81
N ASP A 244 -10.13 4.57 24.69
CA ASP A 244 -10.29 4.81 26.15
C ASP A 244 -9.98 6.28 26.56
N GLY A 245 -9.51 7.10 25.62
CA GLY A 245 -9.00 8.44 25.91
C GLY A 245 -7.61 8.46 26.56
N ASN A 246 -6.92 7.34 26.70
CA ASN A 246 -5.70 7.24 27.49
C ASN A 246 -4.61 6.37 26.83
N GLN A 247 -4.64 5.05 26.97
CA GLN A 247 -3.54 4.16 26.52
C GLN A 247 -4.00 3.08 25.53
N PHE A 248 -5.28 3.08 25.17
CA PHE A 248 -5.88 2.14 24.23
C PHE A 248 -6.60 2.87 23.10
N LEU A 249 -6.16 2.60 21.88
CA LEU A 249 -6.91 2.92 20.67
C LEU A 249 -6.86 1.71 19.73
N GLU A 250 -7.96 1.45 19.05
CA GLU A 250 -8.09 0.38 18.05
C GLU A 250 -8.93 0.92 16.89
N VAL A 251 -8.40 0.75 15.68
CA VAL A 251 -9.06 1.12 14.42
C VAL A 251 -9.18 -0.13 13.56
N LYS A 252 -10.41 -0.41 13.11
CA LYS A 252 -10.75 -1.54 12.26
C LYS A 252 -11.22 -1.04 10.91
N VAL A 253 -10.53 -1.43 9.85
CA VAL A 253 -10.88 -1.09 8.46
C VAL A 253 -11.34 -2.36 7.74
N PRO A 254 -12.48 -2.35 7.03
CA PRO A 254 -12.92 -3.52 6.28
C PRO A 254 -12.05 -3.74 5.03
N VAL A 255 -11.95 -4.98 4.55
CA VAL A 255 -11.10 -5.42 3.41
C VAL A 255 -11.37 -4.69 2.10
N ALA A 256 -12.49 -3.96 1.99
CA ALA A 256 -12.71 -2.99 0.92
C ALA A 256 -11.57 -1.96 0.81
N TYR A 257 -10.99 -1.54 1.94
CA TYR A 257 -9.89 -0.57 2.06
C TYR A 257 -8.48 -1.16 1.94
N TYR A 258 -8.34 -2.48 1.77
CA TYR A 258 -7.06 -3.16 1.49
C TYR A 258 -6.36 -2.51 0.29
N ASP A 259 -5.08 -2.14 0.43
CA ASP A 259 -4.25 -1.44 -0.55
C ASP A 259 -4.78 -0.04 -0.98
N LYS A 260 -5.54 0.65 -0.11
CA LYS A 260 -6.08 2.01 -0.39
C LYS A 260 -5.89 3.02 0.74
N VAL A 261 -5.40 2.58 1.89
CA VAL A 261 -5.14 3.43 3.05
C VAL A 261 -3.64 3.66 3.22
N CYS A 262 -3.26 4.65 4.02
CA CYS A 262 -1.88 4.87 4.45
C CYS A 262 -1.83 5.71 5.73
N GLY A 263 -0.76 5.55 6.52
CA GLY A 263 -0.55 6.22 7.80
C GLY A 263 0.41 5.44 8.70
N VAL A 264 0.50 5.82 9.97
CA VAL A 264 1.23 5.05 11.01
C VAL A 264 0.71 3.61 11.16
N CYS A 265 -0.54 3.35 10.78
CA CYS A 265 -1.14 2.02 10.74
C CYS A 265 -0.75 1.16 9.52
N GLY A 266 0.14 1.63 8.64
CA GLY A 266 0.47 0.90 7.42
C GLY A 266 -0.50 1.16 6.26
N ASN A 267 -0.33 0.40 5.16
CA ASN A 267 -1.17 0.52 3.96
C ASN A 267 -2.25 -0.58 3.82
N PHE A 268 -2.21 -1.61 4.67
CA PHE A 268 -3.10 -2.77 4.66
C PHE A 268 -3.04 -3.55 3.33
N ASN A 269 -1.85 -4.03 2.96
CA ASN A 269 -1.60 -4.87 1.78
C ASN A 269 -1.10 -6.30 2.12
N GLY A 270 -0.71 -6.59 3.36
CA GLY A 270 -0.26 -7.91 3.83
C GLY A 270 1.23 -8.22 3.59
N GLU A 271 2.01 -7.25 3.14
CA GLU A 271 3.47 -7.23 3.22
C GLU A 271 3.93 -6.44 4.45
N VAL A 272 5.22 -6.56 4.78
CA VAL A 272 5.78 -6.07 6.07
C VAL A 272 7.02 -5.20 5.90
N ASP A 273 7.61 -5.20 4.70
CA ASP A 273 8.84 -4.46 4.40
C ASP A 273 8.55 -2.97 4.09
N ASP A 274 7.32 -2.66 3.69
CA ASP A 274 6.82 -1.33 3.33
C ASP A 274 6.02 -0.62 4.43
N GLU A 275 5.88 -1.23 5.60
CA GLU A 275 5.20 -0.62 6.76
C GLU A 275 5.96 0.58 7.38
N HIS A 276 7.15 0.91 6.85
CA HIS A 276 7.88 2.16 7.13
C HIS A 276 7.81 3.20 5.99
N MET A 277 6.87 3.04 5.05
CA MET A 277 6.65 3.99 3.96
C MET A 277 6.10 5.33 4.48
N MET A 278 6.70 6.42 3.99
CA MET A 278 6.33 7.80 4.31
C MET A 278 5.31 8.36 3.30
N PRO A 279 4.68 9.53 3.57
CA PRO A 279 3.81 10.21 2.61
C PRO A 279 4.47 10.61 1.27
N SER A 280 5.79 10.46 1.13
CA SER A 280 6.56 10.69 -0.09
C SER A 280 6.69 9.46 -1.01
N GLU A 281 6.10 8.32 -0.64
CA GLU A 281 6.30 7.00 -1.29
C GLU A 281 7.73 6.45 -1.12
N GLU A 282 8.51 7.02 -0.19
CA GLU A 282 9.86 6.56 0.19
C GLU A 282 9.85 5.87 1.57
N PHE A 283 10.79 4.96 1.79
CA PHE A 283 10.96 4.26 3.07
C PHE A 283 11.76 5.13 4.05
N ALA A 284 11.30 5.26 5.29
CA ALA A 284 12.06 5.94 6.34
C ALA A 284 13.30 5.13 6.76
N GLN A 285 14.41 5.80 7.06
CA GLN A 285 15.64 5.19 7.55
C GLN A 285 15.52 4.72 9.02
N ASN A 286 14.56 5.26 9.77
CA ASN A 286 14.35 4.95 11.18
C ASN A 286 12.93 5.29 11.66
N ASN A 287 12.53 4.71 12.80
CA ASN A 287 11.21 4.91 13.42
C ASN A 287 10.89 6.39 13.71
N SER A 288 11.87 7.21 14.08
CA SER A 288 11.63 8.63 14.40
C SER A 288 11.33 9.45 13.14
N GLU A 289 12.01 9.15 12.02
CA GLU A 289 11.70 9.73 10.72
C GLU A 289 10.32 9.29 10.22
N PHE A 290 10.02 7.99 10.25
CA PHE A 290 8.72 7.44 9.89
C PHE A 290 7.57 8.13 10.64
N MET A 291 7.62 8.11 11.97
CA MET A 291 6.59 8.69 12.81
C MET A 291 6.48 10.22 12.63
N ASN A 292 7.59 10.95 12.44
CA ASN A 292 7.51 12.39 12.16
C ASN A 292 6.91 12.71 10.77
N SER A 293 7.15 11.85 9.77
CA SER A 293 6.61 12.04 8.41
C SER A 293 5.08 12.09 8.38
N TRP A 294 4.42 11.34 9.27
CA TRP A 294 2.96 11.21 9.37
C TRP A 294 2.26 12.31 10.20
N THR A 295 2.97 13.37 10.61
CA THR A 295 2.40 14.47 11.41
C THR A 295 1.22 15.15 10.69
N ASP A 296 0.08 15.28 11.36
CA ASP A 296 -1.13 15.89 10.81
C ASP A 296 -1.03 17.43 10.81
N LYS A 297 -0.38 17.94 9.77
CA LYS A 297 -0.24 19.38 9.47
C LYS A 297 -1.57 20.13 9.31
N GLY A 298 -2.70 19.42 9.23
CA GLY A 298 -4.04 20.01 9.27
C GLY A 298 -4.59 20.28 10.68
N ILE A 299 -3.88 19.86 11.73
CA ILE A 299 -4.22 20.08 13.14
C ILE A 299 -3.07 20.79 13.87
N GLU A 300 -1.82 20.32 13.71
CA GLU A 300 -0.63 20.92 14.32
C GLU A 300 0.51 21.01 13.29
N GLN A 301 1.12 22.20 13.14
CA GLN A 301 2.14 22.44 12.11
C GLN A 301 3.50 21.78 12.44
N THR A 302 3.83 21.65 13.72
CA THR A 302 5.10 21.09 14.22
C THR A 302 4.88 20.36 15.54
N CYS A 303 5.49 19.19 15.71
CA CYS A 303 5.58 18.52 17.02
C CYS A 303 6.27 19.43 18.05
N GLN A 304 5.77 19.41 19.29
CA GLN A 304 6.41 20.08 20.43
C GLN A 304 7.13 19.04 21.27
N LYS A 305 8.45 19.20 21.43
CA LYS A 305 9.20 18.44 22.43
C LYS A 305 8.70 18.81 23.84
N PRO A 306 8.63 17.87 24.79
CA PRO A 306 8.32 18.20 26.18
C PRO A 306 9.32 19.25 26.68
N SER A 307 8.84 20.34 27.23
CA SER A 307 9.73 21.40 27.70
C SER A 307 10.49 20.95 28.94
N GLU A 308 11.82 20.97 28.87
CA GLU A 308 12.66 21.01 30.05
C GLU A 308 12.32 22.31 30.81
N GLN A 309 11.68 22.19 31.98
CA GLN A 309 11.50 23.36 32.83
C GLN A 309 12.85 23.74 33.44
N PRO A 310 13.28 25.01 33.34
CA PRO A 310 14.49 25.44 34.03
C PRO A 310 14.28 25.26 35.54
N GLN A 311 15.19 24.54 36.19
CA GLN A 311 15.15 24.37 37.64
C GLN A 311 15.18 25.75 38.32
N ASN A 312 14.21 26.01 39.19
CA ASN A 312 14.09 27.29 39.90
C ASN A 312 15.38 27.60 40.65
N LYS A 313 16.09 28.67 40.25
CA LYS A 313 17.07 29.31 41.12
C LYS A 313 16.34 29.86 42.33
N VAL A 314 16.54 29.25 43.48
CA VAL A 314 16.09 29.77 44.77
C VAL A 314 16.98 30.95 45.14
N GLU A 315 16.54 32.17 44.86
CA GLU A 315 17.18 33.38 45.37
C GLU A 315 16.79 33.60 46.84
N SER A 316 17.64 33.15 47.76
CA SER A 316 17.57 33.49 49.18
C SER A 316 18.45 34.70 49.49
N GLN A 317 17.86 35.87 49.67
CA GLN A 317 18.59 37.09 50.07
C GLN A 317 18.78 37.18 51.60
N GLY A 318 19.95 37.68 52.01
CA GLY A 318 20.30 38.02 53.39
C GLY A 318 20.90 36.85 54.19
N ASN A 319 22.05 36.98 54.84
CA ASN A 319 22.53 38.16 55.56
C ASN A 319 24.08 38.35 55.50
N LYS A 320 24.56 39.37 56.22
CA LYS A 320 25.96 39.80 56.47
C LYS A 320 26.92 38.65 56.88
N GLU A 321 28.26 38.75 56.85
CA GLU A 321 29.14 39.93 57.06
C GLU A 321 30.57 39.74 56.44
N GLU A 322 31.43 40.77 56.50
CA GLU A 322 32.82 40.85 55.97
C GLU A 322 33.90 40.54 57.05
N PRO A 323 35.25 40.56 56.79
CA PRO A 323 36.06 40.12 55.62
C PRO A 323 37.40 39.38 56.02
N LYS A 324 38.32 39.17 55.05
CA LYS A 324 39.77 38.75 55.18
C LYS A 324 40.02 37.24 55.40
N THR A 325 41.19 36.63 55.11
CA THR A 325 42.57 37.18 54.92
C THR A 325 43.36 36.42 53.83
N GLU A 326 44.51 36.96 53.40
CA GLU A 326 45.42 36.43 52.36
C GLU A 326 46.47 35.42 52.87
N SER A 327 46.90 34.48 52.02
CA SER A 327 48.27 33.92 51.83
C SER A 327 48.17 32.72 50.86
N GLU A 328 48.91 32.65 49.75
CA GLU A 328 50.32 32.22 49.63
C GLU A 328 50.60 30.86 50.30
N GLY A 329 51.11 29.82 49.63
CA GLY A 329 51.50 29.63 48.22
C GLY A 329 52.65 28.62 48.13
N HIS A 330 52.79 27.86 47.02
CA HIS A 330 54.01 27.09 46.78
C HIS A 330 54.41 26.85 45.31
N LYS A 331 55.72 27.03 45.12
CA LYS A 331 56.63 26.65 44.03
C LYS A 331 56.85 25.11 43.98
N GLU A 332 57.44 24.45 42.98
CA GLU A 332 57.92 24.74 41.60
C GLU A 332 58.52 23.43 41.01
N GLU A 333 59.24 23.49 39.88
CA GLU A 333 60.18 22.46 39.36
C GLU A 333 59.59 21.18 38.69
N HIS A 334 60.16 20.59 37.62
CA HIS A 334 61.20 21.06 36.67
C HIS A 334 61.10 20.40 35.25
N ARG A 335 61.93 20.92 34.33
CA ARG A 335 62.31 20.52 32.94
C ARG A 335 62.68 19.03 32.70
N THR A 336 62.93 18.49 31.48
CA THR A 336 63.51 19.00 30.18
C THR A 336 63.10 18.06 29.00
N GLU A 337 62.89 18.49 27.73
CA GLU A 337 63.81 18.55 26.53
C GLU A 337 64.50 17.21 26.11
N SER A 338 64.83 16.84 24.84
CA SER A 338 64.56 17.22 23.41
C SER A 338 65.22 16.12 22.48
N GLU A 339 65.28 16.01 21.13
CA GLU A 339 64.84 16.68 19.87
C GLU A 339 64.86 15.62 18.70
N GLY A 340 64.22 15.88 17.55
CA GLY A 340 64.60 15.30 16.23
C GLY A 340 63.87 14.02 15.74
N HIS A 341 63.69 13.75 14.44
CA HIS A 341 63.95 14.54 13.23
C HIS A 341 63.03 14.08 12.05
N LYS A 342 62.67 15.06 11.19
CA LYS A 342 62.37 15.14 9.71
C LYS A 342 62.42 13.86 8.81
N GLU A 343 61.94 13.83 7.55
CA GLU A 343 61.48 14.80 6.51
C GLU A 343 60.04 14.40 5.99
N GLY A 344 59.27 15.03 5.07
CA GLY A 344 59.48 15.87 3.87
C GLY A 344 59.22 15.05 2.58
N HIS A 345 58.55 15.50 1.50
CA HIS A 345 57.86 16.78 1.19
C HIS A 345 56.99 16.66 -0.11
N ARG A 346 55.88 17.43 -0.23
CA ARG A 346 55.20 17.93 -1.47
C ARG A 346 54.53 16.96 -2.49
N THR A 347 53.21 17.07 -2.76
CA THR A 347 52.48 17.75 -3.89
C THR A 347 52.53 17.03 -5.25
N GLU A 348 51.59 17.19 -6.21
CA GLU A 348 50.64 18.29 -6.45
C GLU A 348 49.28 17.85 -7.04
N SER A 349 48.44 18.79 -7.45
CA SER A 349 47.02 18.60 -7.79
C SER A 349 46.70 18.72 -9.28
N GLN A 350 45.62 18.06 -9.70
CA GLN A 350 44.56 18.63 -10.55
C GLN A 350 43.36 17.68 -10.57
N GLY A 351 42.20 18.16 -11.01
CA GLY A 351 40.96 17.37 -10.99
C GLY A 351 40.08 17.64 -12.20
N HIS A 352 39.06 16.79 -12.38
CA HIS A 352 37.99 16.99 -13.35
C HIS A 352 36.63 16.86 -12.67
N LYS A 353 35.72 17.77 -13.00
CA LYS A 353 34.28 17.53 -12.86
C LYS A 353 33.82 16.71 -14.05
N GLU A 354 32.88 15.81 -13.83
CA GLU A 354 31.87 15.48 -14.84
C GLU A 354 30.52 15.27 -14.15
N GLU A 355 29.42 15.44 -14.89
CA GLU A 355 28.15 15.90 -14.31
C GLU A 355 27.16 14.79 -13.92
N SER A 356 26.22 15.16 -13.05
CA SER A 356 25.07 14.33 -12.72
C SER A 356 24.21 14.06 -13.95
N LYS A 357 23.60 12.87 -14.00
CA LYS A 357 22.26 12.70 -14.57
C LYS A 357 21.32 12.08 -13.54
N GLY A 358 20.90 12.91 -12.59
CA GLY A 358 19.68 12.62 -11.85
C GLY A 358 18.51 12.44 -12.83
N LYS A 359 17.71 11.40 -12.64
CA LYS A 359 16.60 11.07 -13.56
C LYS A 359 15.38 11.95 -13.25
N VAL A 360 15.51 13.24 -13.58
CA VAL A 360 14.43 14.24 -13.49
C VAL A 360 13.17 13.66 -14.14
N LYS A 361 12.05 13.64 -13.40
CA LYS A 361 10.74 13.28 -13.97
C LYS A 361 10.44 14.27 -15.10
N ALA A 362 10.51 13.80 -16.34
CA ALA A 362 10.53 14.68 -17.49
C ALA A 362 9.22 15.48 -17.57
N LEU A 363 9.31 16.81 -17.54
CA LEU A 363 8.17 17.64 -17.92
C LEU A 363 7.82 17.31 -19.37
N CYS A 364 6.57 16.89 -19.57
CA CYS A 364 6.03 16.60 -20.89
C CYS A 364 6.20 17.82 -21.79
N LYS A 365 6.83 17.67 -22.95
CA LYS A 365 7.03 18.82 -23.86
C LYS A 365 5.67 19.31 -24.30
N GLN A 366 5.51 20.62 -24.46
CA GLN A 366 4.22 21.23 -24.78
C GLN A 366 3.60 20.70 -26.09
N VAL A 367 4.44 20.27 -27.04
CA VAL A 367 4.02 19.60 -28.30
C VAL A 367 3.50 18.18 -28.04
N ASP A 368 4.17 17.41 -27.18
CA ASP A 368 3.78 16.05 -26.79
C ASP A 368 2.46 16.09 -26.00
N PHE A 369 2.34 17.04 -25.06
CA PHE A 369 1.15 17.33 -24.26
C PHE A 369 -0.09 17.64 -25.14
N GLN A 370 0.04 18.54 -26.12
CA GLN A 370 -1.06 18.87 -27.02
C GLN A 370 -1.41 17.73 -27.98
N THR A 371 -0.42 16.93 -28.39
CA THR A 371 -0.63 15.77 -29.25
C THR A 371 -1.36 14.65 -28.51
N ALA A 372 -0.96 14.40 -27.26
CA ALA A 372 -1.65 13.50 -26.34
C ALA A 372 -3.11 13.92 -26.16
N GLN A 373 -3.35 15.18 -25.74
CA GLN A 373 -4.70 15.70 -25.50
C GLN A 373 -5.61 15.54 -26.72
N ARG A 374 -5.14 15.90 -27.92
CA ARG A 374 -5.92 15.75 -29.17
C ARG A 374 -6.29 14.29 -29.46
N ASN A 375 -5.33 13.38 -29.31
CA ASN A 375 -5.52 11.96 -29.60
C ASN A 375 -6.42 11.27 -28.56
N CYS A 376 -6.24 11.60 -27.28
CA CYS A 376 -7.11 11.17 -26.19
C CYS A 376 -8.56 11.66 -26.37
N GLN A 377 -8.74 12.90 -26.82
CA GLN A 377 -10.05 13.47 -27.09
C GLN A 377 -10.75 12.79 -28.27
N ALA A 378 -10.07 12.65 -29.41
CA ALA A 378 -10.60 11.93 -30.56
C ALA A 378 -10.96 10.45 -30.25
N ALA A 379 -10.31 9.84 -29.27
CA ALA A 379 -10.60 8.48 -28.83
C ALA A 379 -11.83 8.38 -27.90
N LEU A 380 -11.98 9.31 -26.94
CA LEU A 380 -13.12 9.36 -26.00
C LEU A 380 -14.41 9.90 -26.66
N GLU A 381 -14.28 10.80 -27.63
CA GLU A 381 -15.39 11.35 -28.41
C GLU A 381 -15.72 10.52 -29.67
N ALA A 382 -15.03 9.40 -29.88
CA ALA A 382 -15.24 8.53 -31.03
C ALA A 382 -16.71 8.04 -31.13
N PRO A 383 -17.27 7.79 -32.34
CA PRO A 383 -18.69 7.41 -32.50
C PRO A 383 -19.13 6.19 -31.68
N ALA A 384 -18.24 5.24 -31.40
CA ALA A 384 -18.50 4.08 -30.55
C ALA A 384 -18.70 4.44 -29.06
N TRP A 385 -18.15 5.57 -28.61
CA TRP A 385 -18.22 6.09 -27.24
C TRP A 385 -19.21 7.25 -27.08
N ALA A 386 -19.78 7.78 -28.17
CA ALA A 386 -20.61 9.00 -28.16
C ALA A 386 -21.80 8.95 -27.19
N GLN A 387 -22.42 7.78 -26.97
CA GLN A 387 -23.49 7.63 -25.96
C GLN A 387 -22.96 7.83 -24.52
N CYS A 388 -21.76 7.33 -24.22
CA CYS A 388 -21.10 7.54 -22.94
C CYS A 388 -20.66 9.01 -22.77
N ALA A 389 -20.03 9.59 -23.79
CA ALA A 389 -19.54 10.98 -23.77
C ALA A 389 -20.68 12.02 -23.64
N ALA A 390 -21.91 11.68 -24.04
CA ALA A 390 -23.09 12.51 -23.83
C ALA A 390 -23.66 12.44 -22.39
N ARG A 391 -23.12 11.61 -21.49
CA ARG A 391 -23.63 11.36 -20.12
C ARG A 391 -22.57 11.28 -19.02
N VAL A 392 -21.31 11.12 -19.37
CA VAL A 392 -20.15 11.08 -18.45
C VAL A 392 -19.22 12.21 -18.85
N ASP A 393 -18.82 13.06 -17.90
CA ASP A 393 -17.82 14.09 -18.14
C ASP A 393 -16.48 13.45 -18.55
N ILE A 394 -15.99 13.80 -19.74
CA ILE A 394 -14.74 13.30 -20.29
C ILE A 394 -13.49 13.98 -19.70
N GLN A 395 -13.61 15.15 -19.05
CA GLN A 395 -12.45 15.95 -18.64
C GLN A 395 -11.47 15.23 -17.69
N PRO A 396 -11.91 14.48 -16.65
CA PRO A 396 -10.98 13.72 -15.80
C PRO A 396 -10.22 12.64 -16.60
N TYR A 397 -10.90 12.00 -17.55
CA TYR A 397 -10.35 10.95 -18.39
C TYR A 397 -9.36 11.49 -19.43
N LEU A 398 -9.61 12.69 -19.97
CA LEU A 398 -8.66 13.41 -20.82
C LEU A 398 -7.37 13.79 -20.08
N GLN A 399 -7.49 14.23 -18.83
CA GLN A 399 -6.35 14.55 -17.98
C GLN A 399 -5.53 13.29 -17.69
N LEU A 400 -6.16 12.21 -17.20
CA LEU A 400 -5.53 10.92 -16.96
C LEU A 400 -4.82 10.37 -18.22
N CYS A 401 -5.46 10.45 -19.39
CA CYS A 401 -4.91 9.97 -20.66
C CYS A 401 -3.64 10.73 -21.06
N ARG A 402 -3.72 12.06 -21.03
CA ARG A 402 -2.59 12.94 -21.33
C ARG A 402 -1.44 12.70 -20.37
N ASP A 403 -1.72 12.59 -19.07
CA ASP A 403 -0.69 12.48 -18.04
C ASP A 403 -0.01 11.10 -18.08
N LYS A 404 -0.76 10.02 -18.36
CA LYS A 404 -0.20 8.68 -18.59
C LYS A 404 0.53 8.54 -19.93
N PHE A 405 0.15 9.30 -20.96
CA PHE A 405 0.98 9.44 -22.15
C PHE A 405 2.29 10.17 -21.83
N CYS A 406 2.24 11.25 -21.06
CA CYS A 406 3.41 12.00 -20.65
C CYS A 406 4.38 11.21 -19.76
N ASP A 407 3.88 10.33 -18.87
CA ASP A 407 4.69 9.41 -18.06
C ASP A 407 5.42 8.34 -18.91
N SER A 408 4.84 7.90 -20.05
CA SER A 408 5.24 6.67 -20.75
C SER A 408 5.68 6.81 -22.21
N GLY A 409 5.25 7.86 -22.91
CA GLY A 409 5.34 8.01 -24.37
C GLY A 409 4.38 7.12 -25.19
N ILE A 410 3.56 6.28 -24.57
CA ILE A 410 2.78 5.23 -25.25
C ILE A 410 1.29 5.54 -25.22
N LEU A 411 0.75 6.05 -26.33
CA LEU A 411 -0.66 6.43 -26.47
C LEU A 411 -1.61 5.25 -26.23
N THR A 412 -1.29 4.06 -26.75
CA THR A 412 -2.12 2.87 -26.54
C THR A 412 -2.28 2.56 -25.06
N GLY A 413 -1.17 2.50 -24.30
CA GLY A 413 -1.20 2.20 -22.86
C GLY A 413 -2.02 3.22 -22.06
N ALA A 414 -1.90 4.52 -22.39
CA ALA A 414 -2.73 5.56 -21.80
C ALA A 414 -4.23 5.35 -22.10
N LEU A 415 -4.58 5.10 -23.38
CA LEU A 415 -5.95 4.81 -23.80
C LEU A 415 -6.51 3.54 -23.15
N CYS A 416 -5.69 2.52 -22.89
CA CYS A 416 -6.12 1.28 -22.24
C CYS A 416 -6.59 1.48 -20.79
N LEU A 417 -5.91 2.34 -20.04
CA LEU A 417 -6.34 2.72 -18.68
C LEU A 417 -7.61 3.56 -18.75
N VAL A 418 -7.61 4.55 -19.64
CA VAL A 418 -8.68 5.55 -19.78
C VAL A 418 -10.00 4.95 -20.23
N PHE A 419 -9.99 4.03 -21.20
CA PHE A 419 -11.20 3.32 -21.62
C PHE A 419 -11.68 2.27 -20.62
N GLN A 420 -10.82 1.79 -19.70
CA GLN A 420 -11.26 0.97 -18.57
C GLN A 420 -12.10 1.80 -17.61
N ASP A 421 -11.58 2.96 -17.20
CA ASP A 421 -12.21 3.80 -16.18
C ASP A 421 -13.45 4.53 -16.74
N PHE A 422 -13.35 5.05 -17.97
CA PHE A 422 -14.49 5.64 -18.68
C PHE A 422 -15.55 4.59 -19.06
N GLY A 423 -15.12 3.37 -19.40
CA GLY A 423 -16.01 2.23 -19.62
C GLY A 423 -16.75 1.79 -18.35
N ALA A 424 -16.11 1.90 -17.18
CA ALA A 424 -16.77 1.67 -15.90
C ALA A 424 -17.78 2.78 -15.57
N ALA A 425 -17.41 4.05 -15.76
CA ALA A 425 -18.31 5.18 -15.53
C ALA A 425 -19.51 5.22 -16.50
N CYS A 426 -19.33 4.78 -17.76
CA CYS A 426 -20.44 4.62 -18.69
C CYS A 426 -21.46 3.58 -18.18
N LYS A 427 -20.99 2.47 -17.58
CA LYS A 427 -21.86 1.46 -16.97
C LYS A 427 -22.61 1.97 -15.73
N THR A 428 -22.03 2.87 -14.93
CA THR A 428 -22.74 3.45 -13.77
C THR A 428 -23.85 4.43 -14.19
N GLN A 429 -23.78 5.01 -15.38
CA GLN A 429 -24.90 5.73 -16.02
C GLN A 429 -25.94 4.79 -16.68
N GLY A 430 -25.85 3.47 -16.46
CA GLY A 430 -26.76 2.48 -17.05
C GLY A 430 -26.53 2.21 -18.54
N LEU A 431 -25.48 2.78 -19.14
CA LEU A 431 -25.17 2.64 -20.56
C LEU A 431 -24.22 1.46 -20.80
N LYS A 432 -24.30 0.86 -22.00
CA LYS A 432 -23.41 -0.22 -22.42
C LYS A 432 -22.23 0.37 -23.23
N PRO A 433 -21.01 0.41 -22.68
CA PRO A 433 -19.83 0.85 -23.46
C PRO A 433 -19.54 -0.13 -24.61
N PRO A 434 -18.83 0.34 -25.66
CA PRO A 434 -18.45 -0.50 -26.80
C PRO A 434 -17.49 -1.64 -26.38
N ILE A 435 -17.36 -2.66 -27.22
CA ILE A 435 -16.29 -3.66 -27.09
C ILE A 435 -15.00 -3.00 -27.62
N TRP A 436 -14.17 -2.49 -26.70
CA TRP A 436 -12.98 -1.72 -27.05
C TRP A 436 -11.66 -2.49 -26.87
N ARG A 437 -11.56 -3.43 -25.91
CA ARG A 437 -10.41 -4.33 -25.78
C ARG A 437 -10.45 -5.45 -26.83
N ASN A 438 -9.32 -5.76 -27.44
CA ASN A 438 -9.12 -6.88 -28.36
C ASN A 438 -7.62 -7.22 -28.49
N SER A 439 -7.27 -8.34 -29.13
CA SER A 439 -5.89 -8.83 -29.26
C SER A 439 -4.90 -7.89 -30.00
N SER A 440 -5.38 -6.82 -30.64
CA SER A 440 -4.56 -5.77 -31.26
C SER A 440 -4.60 -4.43 -30.51
N PHE A 441 -5.44 -4.30 -29.46
CA PHE A 441 -5.63 -3.07 -28.71
C PHE A 441 -6.19 -3.36 -27.31
N CYS A 442 -5.33 -3.18 -26.30
CA CYS A 442 -5.62 -3.24 -24.85
C CYS A 442 -6.06 -4.60 -24.30
#